data_AF-A0A5M3MK00-F1
#
_entry.id   AF-A0A5M3MK00-F1
#
_cell.length_a   1.000
_cell.length_b   1.000
_cell.length_c   1.000
_cell.angle_alpha   90.00
_cell.angle_beta   90.00
_cell.angle_gamma   90.00
#
_symmetry.space_group_name_H-M   'P 1'
#
loop_
_entity.id
_entity.type
_entity.pdbx_description
1 polymer ?
#
loop_
_entity_poly.entity_id
_entity_poly.type
_entity_poly.pdbx_seq_one_letter_code
_entity_poly.pdbx_strand_id
1 'polypeptide(L)'
;MIRISCIKGYKTPTMNNRAVVAMFADDTTVFLSHNNNFHALNMILNYWCIASEAKFNIDKTEIIPIGSPEHCTRIIETRKLHPLHNPIPRNIQVAKNRMAVRILGAWLGNKVNQATVWSTIIDQIKNNFQNGNNHIHP
;
A
#
# COMPACT_ATOMS: atom_id res chain seq x y z
N MET A 1 -11.10 -16.02 1.22
CA MET A 1 -12.07 -15.12 0.56
C MET A 1 -11.44 -14.20 -0.49
N ILE A 2 -10.53 -13.27 -0.14
CA ILE A 2 -9.94 -12.35 -1.13
C ILE A 2 -9.03 -13.05 -2.18
N ARG A 3 -8.22 -14.04 -1.76
CA ARG A 3 -7.33 -14.80 -2.67
C ARG A 3 -8.06 -15.66 -3.71
N ILE A 4 -9.30 -16.06 -3.40
CA ILE A 4 -10.18 -16.85 -4.28
C ILE A 4 -11.22 -15.99 -5.00
N SER A 5 -11.18 -14.67 -4.80
CA SER A 5 -12.12 -13.73 -5.43
C SER A 5 -11.74 -13.41 -6.88
N CYS A 6 -12.59 -12.63 -7.55
CA CYS A 6 -12.35 -12.09 -8.89
C CYS A 6 -11.22 -11.06 -8.98
N ILE A 7 -10.64 -10.65 -7.84
CA ILE A 7 -9.47 -9.77 -7.83
C ILE A 7 -8.30 -10.49 -8.47
N LYS A 8 -7.67 -9.86 -9.47
CA LYS A 8 -6.59 -10.46 -10.27
C LYS A 8 -5.24 -10.35 -9.58
N GLY A 9 -5.04 -9.33 -8.75
CA GLY A 9 -3.76 -9.11 -8.08
C GLY A 9 -2.70 -8.57 -9.04
N TYR A 10 -1.45 -8.75 -8.65
CA TYR A 10 -0.26 -8.35 -9.37
C TYR A 10 0.64 -9.57 -9.63
N LYS A 11 1.17 -9.71 -10.84
CA LYS A 11 2.08 -10.80 -11.21
C LYS A 11 3.12 -10.27 -12.20
N THR A 12 4.40 -10.48 -11.91
CA THR A 12 5.50 -10.25 -12.86
C THR A 12 5.86 -11.56 -13.56
N PRO A 13 6.60 -11.52 -14.69
CA PRO A 13 7.06 -12.72 -15.38
C PRO A 13 7.91 -13.65 -14.51
N THR A 14 8.65 -13.10 -13.55
CA THR A 14 9.56 -13.84 -12.65
C THR A 14 8.88 -14.39 -11.40
N MET A 15 7.62 -14.03 -11.13
CA MET A 15 6.90 -14.48 -9.96
C MET A 15 6.18 -15.81 -10.20
N ASN A 16 6.48 -16.81 -9.36
CA ASN A 16 5.77 -18.10 -9.37
C ASN A 16 4.26 -17.90 -9.10
N ASN A 17 3.92 -17.09 -8.11
CA ASN A 17 2.56 -16.81 -7.68
C ASN A 17 2.22 -15.33 -7.77
N ARG A 18 0.97 -15.02 -8.09
CA ARG A 18 0.45 -13.65 -8.04
C ARG A 18 0.37 -13.13 -6.60
N ALA A 19 0.74 -11.87 -6.39
CA ALA A 19 0.47 -11.14 -5.15
C ALA A 19 -0.97 -10.61 -5.20
N VAL A 20 -1.78 -10.94 -4.20
CA VAL A 20 -3.17 -10.44 -4.10
C VAL A 20 -3.35 -9.66 -2.81
N VAL A 21 -2.88 -10.23 -1.70
CA VAL A 21 -2.91 -9.61 -0.39
C VAL A 21 -1.64 -9.97 0.38
N ALA A 22 -1.11 -9.00 1.12
CA ALA A 22 -0.09 -9.19 2.15
C ALA A 22 -0.67 -8.64 3.46
N MET A 23 -0.58 -9.41 4.54
CA MET A 23 -1.09 -9.04 5.86
C MET A 23 0.03 -9.21 6.86
N PHE A 24 0.25 -8.21 7.71
CA PHE A 24 1.23 -8.26 8.78
C PHE A 24 0.68 -7.48 9.99
N ALA A 25 0.38 -8.21 11.07
CA ALA A 25 -0.40 -7.69 12.19
C ALA A 25 -1.68 -7.00 11.68
N ASP A 26 -1.89 -5.74 12.03
CA ASP A 26 -3.07 -4.95 11.63
C ASP A 26 -2.94 -4.33 10.23
N ASP A 27 -1.73 -4.32 9.65
CA ASP A 27 -1.47 -3.73 8.35
C ASP A 27 -1.82 -4.71 7.22
N THR A 28 -2.70 -4.28 6.32
CA THR A 28 -3.12 -5.07 5.15
C THR A 28 -2.84 -4.31 3.86
N THR A 29 -2.05 -4.91 2.97
CA THR A 29 -1.80 -4.42 1.62
C THR A 29 -2.53 -5.28 0.61
N VAL A 30 -3.36 -4.68 -0.24
CA VAL A 30 -4.05 -5.37 -1.34
C VAL A 30 -3.47 -4.91 -2.67
N PHE A 31 -3.13 -5.87 -3.52
CA PHE A 31 -2.63 -5.61 -4.86
C PHE A 31 -3.79 -5.68 -5.86
N LEU A 32 -3.96 -4.63 -6.65
CA LEU A 32 -5.01 -4.54 -7.66
C LEU A 32 -4.41 -4.44 -9.06
N SER A 33 -4.99 -5.16 -10.00
CA SER A 33 -4.74 -4.97 -11.42
C SER A 33 -5.52 -3.77 -11.95
N HIS A 34 -5.06 -3.16 -13.06
CA HIS A 34 -5.80 -2.12 -13.78
C HIS A 34 -7.22 -2.55 -14.20
N ASN A 35 -7.44 -3.86 -14.38
CA ASN A 35 -8.75 -4.43 -14.71
C ASN A 35 -9.65 -4.68 -13.50
N ASN A 36 -9.17 -4.45 -12.27
CA ASN A 36 -9.98 -4.66 -11.08
C ASN A 36 -10.88 -3.47 -10.79
N ASN A 37 -12.02 -3.76 -10.18
CA ASN A 37 -12.97 -2.77 -9.72
C ASN A 37 -12.77 -2.53 -8.22
N PHE A 38 -12.51 -1.27 -7.85
CA PHE A 38 -12.33 -0.88 -6.46
C PHE A 38 -13.60 -1.14 -5.62
N HIS A 39 -14.78 -1.00 -6.23
CA HIS A 39 -16.04 -1.31 -5.56
C HIS A 39 -16.15 -2.78 -5.19
N ALA A 40 -15.72 -3.69 -6.08
CA ALA A 40 -15.70 -5.12 -5.79
C ALA A 40 -14.75 -5.45 -4.63
N LEU A 41 -13.59 -4.79 -4.56
CA LEU A 41 -12.71 -4.89 -3.39
C LEU A 41 -13.43 -4.45 -2.11
N ASN A 42 -14.09 -3.29 -2.15
CA ASN A 42 -14.78 -2.77 -0.97
C ASN A 42 -15.90 -3.71 -0.49
N MET A 43 -16.65 -4.33 -1.40
CA MET A 43 -17.65 -5.35 -1.06
C MET A 43 -17.02 -6.57 -0.37
N ILE A 44 -15.90 -7.08 -0.89
CA ILE A 44 -15.19 -8.23 -0.32
C ILE A 44 -14.67 -7.88 1.08
N LEU A 45 -14.07 -6.70 1.26
CA LEU A 45 -13.58 -6.24 2.55
C LEU A 45 -14.72 -6.05 3.55
N ASN A 46 -15.84 -5.47 3.12
CA ASN A 46 -17.00 -5.27 3.99
C ASN A 46 -17.60 -6.60 4.45
N TYR A 47 -17.76 -7.57 3.56
CA TYR A 47 -18.23 -8.90 3.94
C TYR A 47 -17.29 -9.56 4.95
N TRP A 48 -15.98 -9.42 4.76
CA TRP A 48 -15.00 -9.94 5.71
C TRP A 48 -15.13 -9.27 7.08
N CYS A 49 -15.28 -7.94 7.12
CA CYS A 49 -15.49 -7.18 8.36
C CYS A 49 -16.74 -7.64 9.12
N ILE A 50 -17.85 -7.87 8.40
CA ILE A 50 -19.09 -8.37 9.01
C ILE A 50 -18.88 -9.77 9.60
N ALA A 51 -18.16 -10.65 8.89
CA ALA A 51 -17.92 -12.02 9.33
C ALA A 51 -16.89 -12.14 10.46
N SER A 52 -15.92 -11.22 10.55
CA SER A 52 -14.84 -11.23 11.53
C SER A 52 -15.06 -10.30 12.71
N GLU A 53 -16.14 -9.52 12.71
CA GLU A 53 -16.40 -8.39 13.62
C GLU A 53 -15.28 -7.33 13.63
N ALA A 54 -14.36 -7.37 12.66
CA ALA A 54 -13.28 -6.40 12.52
C ALA A 54 -13.78 -5.13 11.80
N LYS A 55 -13.15 -3.99 12.10
CA LYS A 55 -13.43 -2.72 11.41
C LYS A 55 -12.26 -2.33 10.52
N PHE A 56 -12.45 -2.40 9.20
CA PHE A 56 -11.46 -1.89 8.26
C PHE A 56 -11.46 -0.36 8.27
N ASN A 57 -10.29 0.25 8.49
CA ASN A 57 -10.15 1.70 8.53
C ASN A 57 -9.95 2.27 7.13
N ILE A 58 -11.06 2.49 6.42
CA ILE A 58 -11.05 3.02 5.05
C ILE A 58 -10.37 4.40 5.00
N ASP A 59 -10.52 5.23 6.04
CA ASP A 59 -9.95 6.58 6.05
C ASP A 59 -8.42 6.58 6.22
N LYS A 60 -7.86 5.51 6.79
CA LYS A 60 -6.40 5.27 6.81
C LYS A 60 -5.89 4.57 5.55
N THR A 61 -6.76 4.24 4.60
CA THR A 61 -6.35 3.53 3.39
C THR A 61 -5.65 4.49 2.42
N GLU A 62 -4.45 4.11 2.00
CA GLU A 62 -3.67 4.83 1.01
C GLU A 62 -3.47 3.97 -0.24
N ILE A 63 -3.59 4.58 -1.42
CA ILE A 63 -3.42 3.92 -2.72
C ILE A 63 -2.15 4.43 -3.38
N ILE A 64 -1.27 3.51 -3.75
CA ILE A 64 -0.06 3.78 -4.53
C ILE A 64 -0.28 3.27 -5.96
N PRO A 65 -0.39 4.15 -6.97
CA PRO A 65 -0.38 3.72 -8.37
C PRO A 65 0.98 3.14 -8.74
N ILE A 66 0.99 1.95 -9.36
CA ILE A 66 2.22 1.27 -9.80
C ILE A 66 2.04 0.90 -11.27
N GLY A 67 3.08 1.15 -12.09
CA GLY A 67 3.05 0.84 -13.52
C GLY A 67 3.73 1.93 -14.35
N SER A 68 3.29 2.09 -15.60
CA SER A 68 3.84 3.13 -16.48
C SER A 68 3.50 4.53 -15.97
N PRO A 69 4.34 5.54 -16.28
CA PRO A 69 4.07 6.93 -15.89
C PRO A 69 2.70 7.42 -16.35
N GLU A 70 2.27 7.06 -17.56
CA GLU A 70 0.99 7.44 -18.15
C GLU A 70 -0.18 6.83 -17.36
N HIS A 71 -0.04 5.55 -16.99
CA HIS A 71 -1.04 4.87 -16.16
C HIS A 71 -1.17 5.52 -14.78
N CYS A 72 -0.04 5.83 -14.13
CA CYS A 72 0.00 6.47 -12.83
C CYS A 72 -0.61 7.88 -12.88
N THR A 73 -0.23 8.70 -13.87
CA THR A 73 -0.79 10.04 -14.08
C THR A 73 -2.30 9.99 -14.27
N ARG A 74 -2.78 9.07 -15.12
CA ARG A 74 -4.23 8.88 -15.34
C ARG A 74 -4.97 8.51 -14.06
N ILE A 75 -4.42 7.62 -13.23
CA ILE A 75 -5.04 7.29 -11.93
C ILE A 75 -5.07 8.51 -11.01
N ILE A 76 -3.99 9.27 -10.93
CA ILE A 76 -3.91 10.46 -10.07
C ILE A 76 -4.94 11.51 -10.50
N GLU A 77 -5.09 11.74 -11.80
CA GLU A 77 -6.02 12.74 -12.35
C GLU A 77 -7.47 12.29 -12.30
N THR A 78 -7.76 11.07 -12.76
CA THR A 78 -9.15 10.59 -12.90
C THR A 78 -9.67 9.92 -11.64
N ARG A 79 -8.78 9.53 -10.72
CA ARG A 79 -9.06 8.62 -9.59
C ARG A 79 -9.71 7.31 -10.01
N LYS A 80 -9.57 6.87 -11.26
CA LYS A 80 -10.17 5.64 -11.78
C LYS A 80 -9.11 4.59 -12.08
N LEU A 81 -9.29 3.38 -11.55
CA LEU A 81 -8.43 2.23 -11.90
C LEU A 81 -8.55 1.88 -13.39
N HIS A 82 -9.79 1.90 -13.90
CA HIS A 82 -10.14 1.70 -15.31
C HIS A 82 -11.09 2.81 -15.78
N PRO A 83 -11.01 3.32 -17.02
CA PRO A 83 -11.87 4.41 -17.50
C PRO A 83 -13.38 4.20 -17.30
N LEU A 84 -13.83 2.95 -17.46
CA LEU A 84 -15.23 2.53 -17.30
C LEU A 84 -15.67 2.30 -15.84
N HIS A 85 -14.75 2.30 -14.88
CA HIS A 85 -15.07 2.07 -13.47
C HIS A 85 -15.35 3.37 -12.72
N ASN A 86 -16.04 3.24 -11.59
CA ASN A 86 -16.29 4.35 -10.68
C ASN A 86 -14.96 4.88 -10.10
N PRO A 87 -14.87 6.20 -9.87
CA PRO A 87 -13.70 6.78 -9.24
C PRO A 87 -13.56 6.29 -7.80
N ILE A 88 -12.32 6.22 -7.32
CA ILE A 88 -11.96 5.94 -5.95
C ILE A 88 -12.57 7.03 -5.05
N PRO A 89 -13.29 6.65 -3.96
CA PRO A 89 -13.89 7.58 -3.01
C PRO A 89 -12.91 8.66 -2.51
N ARG A 90 -13.37 9.91 -2.36
CA ARG A 90 -12.49 11.05 -2.04
C ARG A 90 -11.81 10.97 -0.67
N ASN A 91 -12.38 10.23 0.27
CA ASN A 91 -11.80 10.00 1.59
C ASN A 91 -10.56 9.10 1.57
N ILE A 92 -10.27 8.43 0.45
CA ILE A 92 -9.09 7.57 0.30
C ILE A 92 -7.97 8.36 -0.38
N GLN A 93 -6.81 8.40 0.28
CA GLN A 93 -5.65 9.11 -0.25
C GLN A 93 -5.02 8.34 -1.42
N VAL A 94 -4.77 9.03 -2.53
CA VAL A 94 -4.02 8.48 -3.68
C VAL A 94 -2.67 9.17 -3.71
N ALA A 95 -1.59 8.40 -3.56
CA ALA A 95 -0.24 8.92 -3.55
C ALA A 95 0.12 9.56 -4.89
N LYS A 96 0.54 10.82 -4.86
CA LYS A 96 1.05 11.54 -6.04
C LYS A 96 2.53 11.20 -6.26
N ASN A 97 3.06 11.55 -7.42
CA ASN A 97 4.50 11.48 -7.66
C ASN A 97 5.27 12.24 -6.56
N ARG A 98 6.37 11.65 -6.09
CA ARG A 98 7.22 12.11 -4.97
C ARG A 98 6.57 12.08 -3.59
N MET A 99 5.35 11.58 -3.45
CA MET A 99 4.77 11.29 -2.14
C MET A 99 5.13 9.87 -1.73
N ALA A 100 5.76 9.75 -0.56
CA ALA A 100 6.00 8.46 0.06
C ALA A 100 4.83 8.10 0.98
N VAL A 101 4.41 6.84 0.92
CA VAL A 101 3.38 6.20 1.73
C VAL A 101 4.07 5.15 2.60
N ARG A 102 3.68 5.08 3.87
CA ARG A 102 4.27 4.13 4.80
C ARG A 102 3.55 2.79 4.70
N ILE A 103 4.28 1.74 4.34
CA ILE A 103 3.80 0.35 4.31
C ILE A 103 4.76 -0.49 5.15
N LEU A 104 4.24 -1.12 6.21
CA LEU A 104 4.99 -2.06 7.07
C LEU A 104 6.32 -1.48 7.60
N GLY A 105 6.33 -0.19 7.94
CA GLY A 105 7.53 0.50 8.44
C GLY A 105 8.47 1.03 7.36
N ALA A 106 8.31 0.66 6.09
CA ALA A 106 9.06 1.20 4.96
C ALA A 106 8.26 2.32 4.26
N TRP A 107 8.96 3.29 3.67
CA TRP A 107 8.34 4.33 2.85
C TRP A 107 8.43 3.98 1.37
N LEU A 108 7.29 3.79 0.72
CA LEU A 108 7.17 3.48 -0.70
C LEU A 108 6.47 4.61 -1.45
N GLY A 109 6.94 4.92 -2.66
CA GLY A 109 6.28 5.91 -3.50
C GLY A 109 6.95 6.05 -4.86
N ASN A 110 6.23 6.62 -5.82
CA ASN A 110 6.80 6.86 -7.16
C ASN A 110 7.77 8.04 -7.10
N LYS A 111 8.99 7.86 -7.64
CA LYS A 111 10.04 8.89 -7.70
C LYS A 111 10.42 9.46 -6.33
N VAL A 112 10.28 8.68 -5.25
CA VAL A 112 10.78 9.06 -3.92
C VAL A 112 12.28 8.78 -3.84
N ASN A 113 13.01 9.65 -3.13
CA ASN A 113 14.42 9.43 -2.88
C ASN A 113 14.59 8.27 -1.89
N GLN A 114 14.98 7.10 -2.40
CA GLN A 114 15.18 5.87 -1.62
C GLN A 114 16.22 6.06 -0.51
N ALA A 115 17.24 6.91 -0.72
CA ALA A 115 18.26 7.19 0.29
C ALA A 115 17.67 7.89 1.53
N THR A 116 16.67 8.76 1.33
CA THR A 116 15.97 9.47 2.42
C THR A 116 15.06 8.54 3.23
N VAL A 117 14.54 7.48 2.61
CA VAL A 117 13.69 6.48 3.30
C VAL A 117 14.49 5.71 4.34
N TRP A 118 15.72 5.31 4.01
CA TRP A 118 16.58 4.55 4.89
C TRP A 118 17.37 5.42 5.86
N SER A 119 17.67 6.68 5.52
CA SER A 119 18.47 7.55 6.38
C SER A 119 17.87 7.72 7.77
N THR A 120 16.56 7.95 7.89
CA THR A 120 15.92 8.09 9.21
C THR A 120 15.98 6.82 10.04
N ILE A 121 15.83 5.65 9.41
CA ILE A 121 15.93 4.35 10.09
C ILE A 121 17.37 4.11 10.55
N ILE A 122 18.35 4.40 9.68
CA ILE A 122 19.77 4.29 9.99
C ILE A 122 20.15 5.26 11.14
N ASP A 123 19.62 6.48 11.14
CA ASP A 123 19.88 7.47 12.18
C ASP A 123 19.26 7.05 13.51
N GLN A 124 18.05 6.49 13.51
CA GLN A 124 17.44 5.91 14.72
C GLN A 124 18.27 4.74 15.27
N ILE A 125 18.74 3.85 14.40
CA ILE A 125 19.62 2.73 14.78
C ILE A 125 20.90 3.29 15.42
N LYS A 126 21.56 4.26 14.77
CA LYS A 126 22.78 4.91 15.30
C LYS A 126 22.55 5.55 16.66
N ASN A 127 21.47 6.30 16.82
CA ASN A 127 21.14 6.97 18.08
C ASN A 127 20.87 5.96 19.20
N ASN A 128 20.17 4.87 18.91
CA ASN A 128 19.91 3.80 19.88
C ASN A 128 21.21 3.08 20.28
N PHE A 129 22.13 2.85 19.34
CA PHE A 129 23.45 2.30 19.66
C PHE A 129 24.31 3.25 20.51
N GLN A 130 24.31 4.55 20.21
CA GLN A 130 25.04 5.55 21.00
C GLN A 130 24.50 5.68 22.43
N ASN A 131 23.17 5.71 22.58
CA ASN A 131 22.52 5.78 23.89
C ASN A 131 22.73 4.48 24.70
N GLY A 132 22.76 3.32 24.04
CA GLY A 132 23.06 2.04 24.68
C GLY A 132 24.50 1.95 25.20
N ASN A 133 25.48 2.45 24.44
CA ASN A 133 26.88 2.47 24.86
C ASN A 133 27.13 3.39 26.07
N ASN A 134 26.39 4.49 26.20
CA ASN A 134 26.46 5.36 27.37
C ASN A 134 25.87 4.73 28.65
N HIS A 135 25.06 3.66 28.52
CA HIS A 135 24.51 2.92 29.66
C HIS A 135 25.34 1.68 30.06
N ILE A 136 26.35 1.30 29.29
CA ILE A 136 27.17 0.09 29.52
C ILE A 136 28.54 0.41 30.18
N HIS A 137 28.89 1.69 30.31
CA HIS A 137 30.08 2.11 31.06
C HIS A 137 29.71 2.76 32.40
N PRO A 138 29.86 2.03 33.53
CA PRO A 138 30.12 2.64 34.84
C PRO A 138 31.57 3.11 34.96
#